data_AF-A0A8B7JWS0-F1
#
_entry.id   AF-A0A8B7JWS0-F1
#
_cell.length_a   1.000
_cell.length_b   1.000
_cell.length_c   1.000
_cell.angle_alpha   90.00
_cell.angle_beta   90.00
_cell.angle_gamma   90.00
#
_symmetry.space_group_name_H-M   'P 1'
#
loop_
_entity.id
_entity.type
_entity.pdbx_description
1 polymer ?
#
loop_
_entity_poly.entity_id
_entity_poly.type
_entity_poly.pdbx_seq_one_letter_code
_entity_poly.pdbx_strand_id
1 'polypeptide(L)'
;MTKLGFLRLSYEKQDTLLKLLILSMAAVLSFSTRLFSVLRFESVIHEFDPYFNYRTTRFLAEEGFYKFHNWFDDRAWYPLGRIIGGTIYPAVAGSYDNEGIAIFCMLLTYYMWIKAVKTGSIYWAAMCALAYFYMVSSWGGYVFLINLIPLHVLVLMLTGRFSHRIYVAYCTVYCLGTILSMQISFVGFQVGAAGCGAPFFRPRLGLRKSSSAIRVAGPHLGAGAAPFAARGEEEEEEEEEEEEPPASSPRAQDAKVMSWWDYGYQITAMANRTILVDNNTWNNTHISRVGQAMASTEEKAYEIMRELDVSYVLVIFGGLTGYSSDDINKFLWMVRIGGSTDTGRHIKEHDYYTATGEFRVDREGSPVLLNCLMYKMCYYRFGQVYTEAKRPPGYDRVRNAEIGNKDFELDVLEEAYTTEHWLVRIYKVKDLDNRGLSRT
;
A
#
# COMPACT_ATOMS: atom_id res chain seq x y z
N MET A 1 31.91 -41.20 -48.50
CA MET A 1 31.21 -40.71 -47.30
C MET A 1 31.41 -39.21 -47.22
N THR A 2 30.28 -38.52 -47.08
CA THR A 2 29.97 -37.09 -47.22
C THR A 2 30.95 -36.10 -46.58
N LYS A 3 31.40 -35.12 -47.38
CA LYS A 3 32.03 -33.86 -46.92
C LYS A 3 31.00 -33.09 -46.10
N LEU A 4 31.16 -33.04 -44.78
CA LEU A 4 30.45 -32.09 -43.93
C LEU A 4 31.04 -30.70 -44.20
N GLY A 5 30.45 -29.97 -45.15
CA GLY A 5 30.85 -28.61 -45.47
C GLY A 5 30.63 -27.71 -44.25
N PHE A 6 31.72 -27.29 -43.59
CA PHE A 6 31.67 -26.26 -42.58
C PHE A 6 31.13 -24.97 -43.21
N LEU A 7 29.88 -24.63 -42.89
CA LEU A 7 29.27 -23.34 -43.18
C LEU A 7 30.04 -22.25 -42.41
N ARG A 8 31.09 -21.68 -43.01
CA ARG A 8 31.77 -20.50 -42.47
C ARG A 8 30.85 -19.28 -42.63
N LEU A 9 30.17 -18.93 -41.55
CA LEU A 9 29.43 -17.67 -41.42
C LEU A 9 30.40 -16.48 -41.47
N SER A 10 29.95 -15.38 -42.08
CA SER A 10 30.66 -14.09 -42.00
C SER A 10 30.77 -13.63 -40.55
N TYR A 11 31.86 -12.92 -40.20
CA TYR A 11 32.07 -12.35 -38.87
C TYR A 11 30.86 -11.52 -38.40
N GLU A 12 30.28 -10.70 -39.27
CA GLU A 12 29.10 -9.88 -38.93
C GLU A 12 27.86 -10.74 -38.63
N LYS A 13 27.69 -11.86 -39.33
CA LYS A 13 26.61 -12.82 -39.06
C LYS A 13 26.84 -13.56 -37.74
N GLN A 14 28.10 -13.89 -37.42
CA GLN A 14 28.47 -14.52 -36.15
C GLN A 14 28.25 -13.56 -34.96
N ASP A 15 28.69 -12.31 -35.08
CA ASP A 15 28.52 -11.27 -34.06
C ASP A 15 27.03 -10.96 -33.83
N THR A 16 26.25 -10.81 -34.90
CA THR A 16 24.80 -10.58 -34.80
C THR A 16 24.09 -11.77 -34.15
N LEU A 17 24.43 -13.00 -34.56
CA LEU A 17 23.84 -14.21 -33.97
C LEU A 17 24.19 -14.34 -32.49
N LEU A 18 25.43 -14.03 -32.10
CA LEU A 18 25.87 -14.10 -30.72
C LEU A 18 25.14 -13.07 -29.84
N LYS A 19 24.99 -11.82 -30.33
CA LYS A 19 24.22 -10.78 -29.64
C LYS A 19 22.75 -11.19 -29.47
N LEU A 20 22.14 -11.72 -30.52
CA LEU A 20 20.75 -12.18 -30.48
C LEU A 20 20.56 -13.34 -29.49
N LEU A 21 21.51 -14.28 -29.45
CA LEU A 21 21.47 -15.42 -28.55
C LEU A 21 21.58 -14.98 -27.10
N ILE A 22 22.56 -14.12 -26.78
CA ILE A 22 22.77 -13.62 -25.42
C ILE A 22 21.55 -12.84 -24.93
N LEU A 23 20.99 -11.94 -25.76
CA LEU A 23 19.81 -11.15 -25.39
C LEU A 23 18.58 -12.04 -25.19
N SER A 24 18.37 -13.04 -26.06
CA SER A 24 17.27 -14.00 -25.92
C SER A 24 17.41 -14.83 -24.65
N MET A 25 18.62 -15.34 -24.36
CA MET A 25 18.87 -16.11 -23.13
C MET A 25 18.68 -15.26 -21.87
N ALA A 26 19.14 -14.01 -21.89
CA ALA A 26 18.95 -13.09 -20.78
C ALA A 26 17.46 -12.78 -20.54
N ALA A 27 16.68 -12.57 -21.61
CA ALA A 27 15.24 -12.33 -21.51
C ALA A 27 14.50 -13.55 -20.93
N VAL A 28 14.79 -14.76 -21.43
CA VAL A 28 14.19 -16.00 -20.91
C VAL A 28 14.55 -16.22 -19.45
N LEU A 29 15.83 -16.09 -19.09
CA LEU A 29 16.28 -16.25 -17.70
C LEU A 29 15.64 -15.21 -16.77
N SER A 30 15.55 -13.95 -17.19
CA SER A 30 14.90 -12.89 -16.41
C SER A 30 13.41 -13.18 -16.18
N PHE A 31 12.72 -13.77 -17.15
CA PHE A 31 11.31 -14.15 -17.01
C PHE A 31 11.17 -15.38 -16.09
N SER A 32 11.94 -16.44 -16.35
CA SER A 32 11.86 -17.69 -15.58
C SER A 32 12.17 -17.50 -14.09
N THR A 33 13.12 -16.64 -13.74
CA THR A 33 13.48 -16.37 -12.34
C THR A 33 12.36 -15.68 -11.54
N ARG A 34 11.39 -15.03 -12.21
CA ARG A 34 10.26 -14.34 -11.57
C ARG A 34 9.02 -15.20 -11.40
N LEU A 35 8.98 -16.39 -12.00
CA LEU A 35 7.85 -17.32 -11.88
C LEU A 35 7.88 -18.16 -10.59
N PHE A 36 8.88 -17.97 -9.72
CA PHE A 36 9.07 -18.87 -8.58
C PHE A 36 7.90 -18.87 -7.58
N SER A 37 7.29 -17.71 -7.31
CA SER A 37 6.10 -17.63 -6.44
C SER A 37 4.92 -18.39 -7.05
N VAL A 38 4.63 -18.14 -8.32
CA VAL A 38 3.54 -18.79 -9.09
C VAL A 38 3.73 -20.29 -9.28
N LEU A 39 4.98 -20.77 -9.29
CA LEU A 39 5.26 -22.22 -9.36
C LEU A 39 5.11 -22.92 -8.01
N ARG A 40 5.29 -22.18 -6.92
CA ARG A 40 5.24 -22.72 -5.56
C ARG A 40 3.85 -22.58 -4.94
N PHE A 41 3.14 -21.52 -5.30
CA PHE A 41 1.84 -21.11 -4.78
C PHE A 41 0.88 -20.88 -5.95
N GLU A 42 -0.34 -20.49 -5.64
CA GLU A 42 -1.34 -20.16 -6.67
C GLU A 42 -1.02 -18.83 -7.36
N SER A 43 -1.60 -18.63 -8.54
CA SER A 43 -1.42 -17.39 -9.30
C SER A 43 -2.39 -16.31 -8.78
N VAL A 44 -2.17 -15.87 -7.56
CA VAL A 44 -2.95 -14.81 -6.89
C VAL A 44 -2.09 -13.54 -6.78
N ILE A 45 -2.75 -12.42 -6.51
CA ILE A 45 -2.09 -11.14 -6.29
C ILE A 45 -1.56 -11.14 -4.86
N HIS A 46 -0.26 -10.91 -4.70
CA HIS A 46 0.36 -10.78 -3.38
C HIS A 46 0.51 -9.31 -2.99
N GLU A 47 0.64 -9.07 -1.69
CA GLU A 47 0.75 -7.74 -1.06
C GLU A 47 -0.53 -6.89 -1.12
N PHE A 48 -0.57 -5.84 -0.28
CA PHE A 48 -1.76 -5.00 -0.09
C PHE A 48 -2.03 -4.03 -1.25
N ASP A 49 -0.99 -3.36 -1.75
CA ASP A 49 -1.10 -2.26 -2.72
C ASP A 49 -1.63 -2.70 -4.10
N PRO A 50 -1.21 -3.87 -4.65
CA PRO A 50 -1.64 -4.32 -5.98
C PRO A 50 -3.14 -4.57 -6.16
N TYR A 51 -3.88 -4.87 -5.10
CA TYR A 51 -5.33 -5.13 -5.17
C TYR A 51 -6.12 -3.92 -5.71
N PHE A 52 -5.68 -2.71 -5.38
CA PHE A 52 -6.26 -1.48 -5.95
C PHE A 52 -6.00 -1.36 -7.44
N ASN A 53 -4.78 -1.67 -7.88
CA ASN A 53 -4.40 -1.64 -9.29
C ASN A 53 -5.18 -2.71 -10.08
N TYR A 54 -5.40 -3.89 -9.51
CA TYR A 54 -6.23 -4.91 -10.13
C TYR A 54 -7.69 -4.47 -10.27
N ARG A 55 -8.31 -3.96 -9.19
CA ARG A 55 -9.70 -3.48 -9.22
C ARG A 55 -9.91 -2.38 -10.26
N THR A 56 -8.97 -1.42 -10.33
CA THR A 56 -9.00 -0.33 -11.31
C THR A 56 -8.79 -0.83 -12.75
N THR A 57 -7.92 -1.83 -12.94
CA THR A 57 -7.70 -2.48 -14.24
C THR A 57 -8.93 -3.23 -14.71
N ARG A 58 -9.59 -3.98 -13.80
CA ARG A 58 -10.84 -4.68 -14.09
C ARG A 58 -11.93 -3.71 -14.54
N PHE A 59 -12.09 -2.60 -13.81
CA PHE A 59 -13.02 -1.54 -14.18
C PHE A 59 -12.71 -0.94 -15.55
N LEU A 60 -11.43 -0.66 -15.84
CA LEU A 60 -11.02 -0.14 -17.16
C LEU A 60 -11.33 -1.12 -18.29
N ALA A 61 -11.14 -2.43 -18.06
CA ALA A 61 -11.40 -3.48 -19.05
C ALA A 61 -12.90 -3.67 -19.33
N GLU A 62 -13.75 -3.57 -18.30
CA GLU A 62 -15.19 -3.81 -18.39
C GLU A 62 -15.96 -2.56 -18.86
N GLU A 63 -15.66 -1.38 -18.29
CA GLU A 63 -16.43 -0.15 -18.50
C GLU A 63 -15.80 0.79 -19.54
N GLY A 64 -14.52 0.59 -19.87
CA GLY A 64 -13.77 1.37 -20.84
C GLY A 64 -13.20 2.69 -20.31
N PHE A 65 -12.36 3.33 -21.14
CA PHE A 65 -11.52 4.45 -20.72
C PHE A 65 -12.28 5.70 -20.29
N TYR A 66 -13.35 6.10 -20.99
CA TYR A 66 -14.07 7.34 -20.68
C TYR A 66 -14.81 7.27 -19.33
N LYS A 67 -15.37 6.12 -18.99
CA LYS A 67 -16.00 5.89 -17.69
C LYS A 67 -14.94 5.83 -16.59
N PHE A 68 -13.82 5.14 -16.84
CA PHE A 68 -12.69 5.10 -15.92
C PHE A 68 -12.12 6.49 -15.60
N HIS A 69 -11.93 7.34 -16.62
CA HIS A 69 -11.38 8.68 -16.43
C HIS A 69 -12.27 9.58 -15.54
N ASN A 70 -13.58 9.35 -15.56
CA ASN A 70 -14.56 10.09 -14.76
C ASN A 70 -15.10 9.27 -13.57
N TRP A 71 -14.43 8.19 -13.19
CA TRP A 71 -14.91 7.27 -12.17
C TRP A 71 -14.84 7.90 -10.78
N PHE A 72 -16.01 8.00 -10.15
CA PHE A 72 -16.18 8.27 -8.72
C PHE A 72 -16.50 6.96 -8.02
N ASP A 73 -15.62 6.55 -7.10
CA ASP A 73 -15.78 5.36 -6.28
C ASP A 73 -16.42 5.75 -4.94
N ASP A 74 -17.66 5.29 -4.74
CA ASP A 74 -18.45 5.49 -3.53
C ASP A 74 -18.23 4.38 -2.49
N ARG A 75 -17.51 3.31 -2.85
CA ARG A 75 -17.20 2.19 -1.94
C ARG A 75 -15.95 2.41 -1.10
N ALA A 76 -15.10 3.37 -1.46
CA ALA A 76 -13.90 3.72 -0.70
C ALA A 76 -14.05 5.09 -0.03
N TRP A 77 -13.42 5.29 1.12
CA TRP A 77 -13.47 6.53 1.90
C TRP A 77 -14.88 6.97 2.29
N TYR A 78 -15.77 6.06 2.71
CA TYR A 78 -17.07 6.47 3.24
C TYR A 78 -16.87 7.40 4.46
N PRO A 79 -17.55 8.57 4.54
CA PRO A 79 -18.65 9.05 3.69
C PRO A 79 -18.26 9.98 2.53
N LEU A 80 -16.97 10.20 2.30
CA LEU A 80 -16.42 11.17 1.33
C LEU A 80 -16.47 10.67 -0.12
N GLY A 81 -16.15 9.39 -0.34
CA GLY A 81 -15.89 8.83 -1.66
C GLY A 81 -14.51 9.24 -2.22
N ARG A 82 -14.12 8.63 -3.35
CA ARG A 82 -12.83 8.89 -4.02
C ARG A 82 -13.00 9.05 -5.52
N ILE A 83 -12.51 10.16 -6.08
CA ILE A 83 -12.43 10.36 -7.54
C ILE A 83 -11.21 9.60 -8.06
N ILE A 84 -11.40 8.42 -8.64
CA ILE A 84 -10.30 7.55 -9.03
C ILE A 84 -9.53 8.12 -10.23
N GLY A 85 -10.22 8.46 -11.32
CA GLY A 85 -9.58 8.89 -12.57
C GLY A 85 -8.68 10.14 -12.44
N GLY A 86 -8.90 10.97 -11.43
CA GLY A 86 -8.07 12.14 -11.11
C GLY A 86 -7.02 11.92 -10.02
N THR A 87 -7.11 10.83 -9.25
CA THR A 87 -6.22 10.57 -8.10
C THR A 87 -5.18 9.48 -8.34
N ILE A 88 -5.10 8.94 -9.56
CA ILE A 88 -4.17 7.86 -9.92
C ILE A 88 -3.39 8.16 -11.20
N TYR A 89 -2.27 7.48 -11.36
CA TYR A 89 -1.50 7.45 -12.60
C TYR A 89 -2.17 6.46 -13.57
N PRO A 90 -2.65 6.88 -14.76
CA PRO A 90 -3.51 6.04 -15.59
C PRO A 90 -2.78 4.86 -16.26
N ALA A 91 -1.46 4.91 -16.43
CA ALA A 91 -0.70 3.80 -17.01
C ALA A 91 -0.40 2.67 -16.00
N VAL A 92 -0.85 2.82 -14.76
CA VAL A 92 -0.80 1.79 -13.72
C VAL A 92 -1.85 0.70 -13.95
N ALA A 93 -2.96 1.02 -14.63
CA ALA A 93 -3.97 0.03 -14.98
C ALA A 93 -3.33 -1.03 -15.91
N GLY A 94 -3.22 -2.27 -15.43
CA GLY A 94 -2.54 -3.40 -16.05
C GLY A 94 -1.22 -3.81 -15.40
N SER A 95 -0.69 -3.03 -14.46
CA SER A 95 0.51 -3.34 -13.67
C SER A 95 0.13 -3.54 -12.22
N TYR A 96 0.45 -4.72 -11.67
CA TYR A 96 0.13 -5.07 -10.28
C TYR A 96 0.94 -4.22 -9.30
N ASP A 97 2.18 -3.87 -9.65
CA ASP A 97 2.98 -2.85 -8.96
C ASP A 97 3.57 -1.83 -9.96
N ASN A 98 3.76 -0.57 -9.55
CA ASN A 98 4.09 0.54 -10.46
C ASN A 98 5.57 0.55 -10.84
N GLU A 99 6.41 0.03 -9.96
CA GLU A 99 7.86 0.11 -9.99
C GLU A 99 8.43 -0.68 -11.17
N GLY A 100 7.81 -1.81 -11.52
CA GLY A 100 8.24 -2.66 -12.64
C GLY A 100 8.22 -1.93 -13.98
N ILE A 101 7.08 -1.31 -14.32
CA ILE A 101 6.95 -0.52 -15.55
C ILE A 101 7.74 0.79 -15.47
N ALA A 102 7.83 1.39 -14.28
CA ALA A 102 8.55 2.65 -14.06
C ALA A 102 10.05 2.52 -14.35
N ILE A 103 10.70 1.45 -13.91
CA ILE A 103 12.14 1.24 -14.17
C ILE A 103 12.41 1.13 -15.67
N PHE A 104 11.57 0.40 -16.40
CA PHE A 104 11.66 0.31 -17.86
C PHE A 104 11.51 1.70 -18.52
N CYS A 105 10.48 2.46 -18.13
CA CYS A 105 10.23 3.81 -18.65
C CYS A 105 11.38 4.78 -18.34
N MET A 106 11.97 4.66 -17.15
CA MET A 106 13.11 5.46 -16.72
C MET A 106 14.36 5.17 -17.57
N LEU A 107 14.70 3.89 -17.76
CA LEU A 107 15.82 3.47 -18.62
C LEU A 107 15.61 3.89 -20.07
N LEU A 108 14.39 3.76 -20.59
CA LEU A 108 14.03 4.23 -21.92
C LEU A 108 14.24 5.74 -22.06
N THR A 109 13.80 6.52 -21.07
CA THR A 109 14.00 7.98 -21.04
C THR A 109 15.47 8.34 -21.01
N TYR A 110 16.29 7.67 -20.18
CA TYR A 110 17.73 7.90 -20.16
C TYR A 110 18.42 7.55 -21.47
N TYR A 111 18.07 6.41 -22.07
CA TYR A 111 18.61 6.01 -23.36
C TYR A 111 18.31 7.06 -24.43
N MET A 112 17.07 7.52 -24.52
CA MET A 112 16.65 8.55 -25.49
C MET A 112 17.32 9.90 -25.21
N TRP A 113 17.47 10.30 -23.95
CA TRP A 113 18.20 11.51 -23.55
C TRP A 113 19.68 11.45 -23.99
N ILE A 114 20.37 10.36 -23.69
CA ILE A 114 21.78 10.18 -24.08
C ILE A 114 21.93 10.19 -25.60
N LYS A 115 21.02 9.54 -26.33
CA LYS A 115 20.95 9.58 -27.80
C LYS A 115 20.74 11.01 -28.32
N ALA A 116 19.80 11.75 -27.72
CA ALA A 116 19.52 13.13 -28.10
C ALA A 116 20.73 14.05 -27.89
N VAL A 117 21.43 13.93 -26.76
CA VAL A 117 22.64 14.71 -26.47
C VAL A 117 23.79 14.37 -27.43
N LYS A 118 24.01 13.07 -27.73
CA LYS A 118 25.08 12.64 -28.64
C LYS A 118 24.85 13.07 -30.08
N THR A 119 23.62 12.91 -30.57
CA THR A 119 23.25 13.22 -31.96
C THR A 119 22.95 14.70 -32.18
N GLY A 120 22.37 15.39 -31.19
CA GLY A 120 21.94 16.79 -31.30
C GLY A 120 20.72 17.00 -32.21
N SER A 121 19.83 16.01 -32.30
CA SER A 121 18.65 16.05 -33.18
C SER A 121 17.35 16.22 -32.38
N ILE A 122 16.46 17.06 -32.92
CA ILE A 122 15.12 17.33 -32.38
C ILE A 122 14.28 16.06 -32.35
N TYR A 123 14.43 15.16 -33.31
CA TYR A 123 13.69 13.89 -33.36
C TYR A 123 13.93 13.04 -32.09
N TRP A 124 15.20 12.82 -31.73
CA TRP A 124 15.54 12.04 -30.54
C TRP A 124 15.11 12.74 -29.24
N ALA A 125 15.14 14.07 -29.24
CA ALA A 125 14.65 14.87 -28.12
C ALA A 125 13.11 14.78 -27.98
N ALA A 126 12.35 14.76 -29.09
CA ALA A 126 10.91 14.55 -29.08
C ALA A 126 10.55 13.12 -28.60
N MET A 127 11.28 12.09 -29.07
CA MET A 127 11.12 10.72 -28.56
C MET A 127 11.45 10.61 -27.07
N CYS A 128 12.45 11.36 -26.59
CA CYS A 128 12.76 11.46 -25.17
C CYS A 128 11.62 12.12 -24.38
N ALA A 129 10.98 13.16 -24.92
CA ALA A 129 9.83 13.80 -24.29
C ALA A 129 8.61 12.86 -24.23
N LEU A 130 8.37 12.04 -25.26
CA LEU A 130 7.33 11.01 -25.26
C LEU A 130 7.62 9.90 -24.24
N ALA A 131 8.86 9.42 -24.16
CA ALA A 131 9.27 8.45 -23.14
C ALA A 131 9.13 9.02 -21.72
N TYR A 132 9.47 10.30 -21.54
CA TYR A 132 9.24 11.01 -20.28
C TYR A 132 7.76 11.15 -19.95
N PHE A 133 6.90 11.48 -20.92
CA PHE A 133 5.45 11.52 -20.72
C PHE A 133 4.91 10.16 -20.25
N TYR A 134 5.36 9.07 -20.87
CA TYR A 134 4.98 7.72 -20.45
C TYR A 134 5.47 7.38 -19.04
N MET A 135 6.64 7.87 -18.64
CA MET A 135 7.12 7.77 -17.27
C MET A 135 6.24 8.55 -16.29
N VAL A 136 5.85 9.79 -16.64
CA VAL A 136 4.96 10.63 -15.82
C VAL A 136 3.59 9.97 -15.64
N SER A 137 3.07 9.29 -16.68
CA SER A 137 1.80 8.57 -16.58
C SER A 137 1.86 7.27 -15.78
N SER A 138 3.06 6.78 -15.47
CA SER A 138 3.28 5.47 -14.83
C SER A 138 3.69 5.58 -13.35
N TRP A 139 4.56 6.52 -12.98
CA TRP A 139 5.07 6.60 -11.60
C TRP A 139 5.49 8.01 -11.17
N GLY A 140 5.29 8.32 -9.88
CA GLY A 140 5.62 9.62 -9.28
C GLY A 140 7.12 9.96 -9.25
N GLY A 141 8.01 9.01 -9.51
CA GLY A 141 9.45 9.28 -9.62
C GLY A 141 9.88 10.04 -10.88
N TYR A 142 8.95 10.46 -11.74
CA TYR A 142 9.26 11.42 -12.81
C TYR A 142 9.93 12.70 -12.28
N VAL A 143 9.66 13.08 -11.02
CA VAL A 143 10.31 14.21 -10.33
C VAL A 143 11.83 14.01 -10.23
N PHE A 144 12.29 12.77 -10.10
CA PHE A 144 13.73 12.47 -10.12
C PHE A 144 14.34 12.77 -11.49
N LEU A 145 13.68 12.34 -12.57
CA LEU A 145 14.15 12.56 -13.95
C LEU A 145 14.24 14.04 -14.31
N ILE A 146 13.18 14.80 -14.00
CA ILE A 146 13.11 16.22 -14.36
C ILE A 146 14.10 17.08 -13.57
N ASN A 147 14.60 16.60 -12.43
CA ASN A 147 15.68 17.28 -11.68
C ASN A 147 17.08 16.83 -12.14
N LEU A 148 17.23 15.56 -12.54
CA LEU A 148 18.52 15.03 -12.98
C LEU A 148 18.96 15.55 -14.35
N ILE A 149 18.02 15.72 -15.30
CA ILE A 149 18.33 16.23 -16.64
C ILE A 149 18.89 17.66 -16.61
N PRO A 150 18.26 18.66 -15.94
CA PRO A 150 18.82 19.99 -15.77
C PRO A 150 20.13 19.97 -14.99
N LEU A 151 20.26 19.15 -13.95
CA LEU A 151 21.51 19.01 -13.19
C LEU A 151 22.66 18.56 -14.10
N HIS A 152 22.42 17.58 -14.97
CA HIS A 152 23.41 17.15 -15.96
C HIS A 152 23.79 18.28 -16.93
N VAL A 153 22.83 19.06 -17.40
CA VAL A 153 23.09 20.23 -18.27
C VAL A 153 23.88 21.31 -17.52
N LEU A 154 23.56 21.58 -16.25
CA LEU A 154 24.29 22.51 -15.41
C LEU A 154 25.75 22.08 -15.22
N VAL A 155 26.00 20.80 -14.95
CA VAL A 155 27.36 20.25 -14.85
C VAL A 155 28.11 20.39 -16.19
N LEU A 156 27.44 20.20 -17.33
CA LEU A 156 28.05 20.42 -18.65
C LEU A 156 28.40 21.90 -18.90
N MET A 157 27.60 22.83 -18.37
CA MET A 157 27.94 24.26 -18.40
C MET A 157 29.15 24.58 -17.53
N LEU A 158 29.19 24.09 -16.29
CA LEU A 158 30.29 24.32 -15.34
C LEU A 158 31.61 23.72 -15.82
N THR A 159 31.57 22.58 -16.52
CA THR A 159 32.77 21.94 -17.09
C THR A 159 33.21 22.53 -18.44
N GLY A 160 32.52 23.57 -18.94
CA GLY A 160 32.84 24.22 -20.22
C GLY A 160 32.55 23.35 -21.46
N ARG A 161 31.78 22.27 -21.32
CA ARG A 161 31.42 21.34 -22.42
C ARG A 161 30.04 21.62 -23.03
N PHE A 162 29.51 22.81 -22.80
CA PHE A 162 28.23 23.22 -23.37
C PHE A 162 28.35 23.42 -24.88
N SER A 163 27.38 22.88 -25.62
CA SER A 163 27.35 22.89 -27.09
C SER A 163 25.92 23.10 -27.58
N HIS A 164 25.79 23.58 -28.82
CA HIS A 164 24.49 23.76 -29.48
C HIS A 164 23.65 22.46 -29.51
N ARG A 165 24.30 21.28 -29.57
CA ARG A 165 23.60 19.99 -29.51
C ARG A 165 22.84 19.80 -28.20
N ILE A 166 23.45 20.19 -27.08
CA ILE A 166 22.85 20.09 -25.74
C ILE A 166 21.71 21.10 -25.61
N TYR A 167 21.89 22.31 -26.13
CA TYR A 167 20.84 23.34 -26.16
C TYR A 167 19.59 22.84 -26.88
N VAL A 168 19.73 22.35 -28.12
CA VAL A 168 18.60 21.84 -28.92
C VAL A 168 17.92 20.66 -28.22
N ALA A 169 18.68 19.71 -27.68
CA ALA A 169 18.12 18.56 -26.98
C ALA A 169 17.36 18.97 -25.72
N TYR A 170 17.97 19.79 -24.86
CA TYR A 170 17.39 20.22 -23.59
C TYR A 170 16.12 21.07 -23.78
N CYS A 171 16.18 22.11 -24.62
CA CYS A 171 15.03 22.98 -24.84
C CYS A 171 13.84 22.23 -25.44
N THR A 172 14.09 21.31 -26.37
CA THR A 172 13.02 20.49 -26.97
C THR A 172 12.38 19.56 -25.93
N VAL A 173 13.19 18.84 -25.13
CA VAL A 173 12.70 17.95 -24.09
C VAL A 173 11.94 18.73 -23.01
N TYR A 174 12.45 19.88 -22.59
CA TYR A 174 11.83 20.69 -21.55
C TYR A 174 10.46 21.23 -21.99
N CYS A 175 10.36 21.82 -23.19
CA CYS A 175 9.10 22.35 -23.69
C CYS A 175 8.05 21.26 -23.90
N LEU A 176 8.40 20.20 -24.65
CA LEU A 176 7.46 19.12 -24.94
C LEU A 176 7.12 18.31 -23.69
N GLY A 177 8.13 17.94 -22.90
CA GLY A 177 7.95 17.15 -21.68
C GLY A 177 7.07 17.86 -20.65
N THR A 178 7.23 19.18 -20.50
CA THR A 178 6.40 19.99 -19.60
C THR A 178 4.94 20.01 -20.07
N ILE A 179 4.68 20.33 -21.34
CA ILE A 179 3.32 20.38 -21.90
C ILE A 179 2.64 19.03 -21.80
N LEU A 180 3.33 17.94 -22.16
CA LEU A 180 2.79 16.59 -22.07
C LEU A 180 2.51 16.17 -20.62
N SER A 181 3.42 16.47 -19.69
CA SER A 181 3.23 16.12 -18.27
C SER A 181 2.01 16.79 -17.64
N MET A 182 1.66 18.00 -18.08
CA MET A 182 0.47 18.73 -17.61
C MET A 182 -0.85 18.07 -18.04
N GLN A 183 -0.85 17.19 -19.05
CA GLN A 183 -2.05 16.50 -19.52
C GLN A 183 -2.51 15.38 -18.57
N ILE A 184 -1.64 14.93 -17.66
CA ILE A 184 -1.99 13.92 -16.67
C ILE A 184 -2.79 14.59 -15.54
N SER A 185 -4.06 14.21 -15.37
CA SER A 185 -4.99 14.83 -14.42
C SER A 185 -4.45 14.90 -12.99
N PHE A 186 -3.74 13.85 -12.54
CA PHE A 186 -3.11 13.81 -11.22
C PHE A 186 -2.01 14.87 -11.03
N VAL A 187 -1.27 15.17 -12.09
CA VAL A 187 -0.16 16.13 -12.10
C VAL A 187 -0.69 17.55 -12.26
N GLY A 188 -1.62 17.74 -13.20
CA GLY A 188 -2.26 19.03 -13.50
C GLY A 188 -1.24 20.18 -13.63
N PHE A 189 -1.46 21.26 -12.89
CA PHE A 189 -0.61 22.46 -12.93
C PHE A 189 0.62 22.41 -12.01
N GLN A 190 0.88 21.30 -11.31
CA GLN A 190 2.00 21.21 -10.37
C GLN A 190 3.34 21.51 -11.03
N VAL A 191 3.53 21.10 -12.29
CA VAL A 191 4.78 21.32 -13.04
C VAL A 191 5.01 22.80 -13.34
N GLY A 192 3.95 23.58 -13.60
CA GLY A 192 4.05 25.02 -13.88
C GLY A 192 4.10 25.89 -12.63
N ALA A 193 3.32 25.56 -11.59
CA ALA A 193 3.23 26.33 -10.37
C ALA A 193 4.44 26.14 -9.44
N ALA A 194 5.05 24.95 -9.42
CA ALA A 194 6.23 24.68 -8.62
C ALA A 194 7.55 25.24 -9.23
N GLY A 195 7.53 25.68 -10.49
CA GLY A 195 8.71 26.22 -11.19
C GLY A 195 8.98 27.71 -10.96
N CYS A 196 7.98 28.52 -10.60
CA CYS A 196 8.10 29.98 -10.54
C CYS A 196 8.32 30.59 -9.14
N GLY A 197 8.54 29.80 -8.08
CA GLY A 197 8.87 30.38 -6.77
C GLY A 197 8.57 29.55 -5.52
N ALA A 198 7.98 28.37 -5.67
CA ALA A 198 7.90 27.42 -4.55
C ALA A 198 9.09 26.46 -4.65
N PRO A 199 10.02 26.42 -3.67
CA PRO A 199 11.05 25.41 -3.68
C PRO A 199 10.41 24.03 -3.77
N PHE A 200 10.76 23.24 -4.80
CA PHE A 200 10.53 21.78 -4.86
C PHE A 200 11.09 21.07 -3.60
N PHE A 201 11.89 21.77 -2.80
CA PHE A 201 12.15 21.51 -1.39
C PHE A 201 10.95 21.89 -0.48
N ARG A 202 9.74 21.46 -0.80
CA ARG A 202 8.92 20.89 0.26
C ARG A 202 9.24 19.42 0.18
N PRO A 203 10.28 18.93 0.90
CA PRO A 203 10.36 17.51 1.04
C PRO A 203 8.98 17.08 1.57
N ARG A 204 8.36 16.09 0.95
CA ARG A 204 7.49 15.16 1.67
C ARG A 204 8.37 14.42 2.72
N LEU A 205 9.15 15.15 3.53
CA LEU A 205 9.78 14.70 4.77
C LEU A 205 8.72 14.53 5.87
N GLY A 206 7.43 14.74 5.58
CA GLY A 206 6.34 14.16 6.35
C GLY A 206 6.31 12.63 6.28
N LEU A 207 6.90 12.03 5.24
CA LEU A 207 7.10 10.58 5.18
C LEU A 207 8.25 10.11 6.08
N ARG A 208 9.10 10.98 6.66
CA ARG A 208 10.22 10.50 7.50
C ARG A 208 9.82 9.99 8.89
N LYS A 209 8.60 10.24 9.38
CA LYS A 209 8.09 9.54 10.57
C LYS A 209 7.42 8.19 10.24
N SER A 210 6.98 7.99 9.00
CA SER A 210 6.54 6.68 8.51
C SER A 210 7.70 5.85 7.92
N SER A 211 8.78 6.48 7.45
CA SER A 211 9.98 5.78 7.00
C SER A 211 10.79 5.14 8.14
N SER A 212 10.56 5.55 9.39
CA SER A 212 11.02 4.79 10.56
C SER A 212 10.16 3.54 10.82
N ALA A 213 8.91 3.51 10.35
CA ALA A 213 8.09 2.30 10.33
C ALA A 213 8.52 1.37 9.16
N ILE A 214 8.80 1.94 7.98
CA ILE A 214 9.26 1.19 6.80
C ILE A 214 10.72 0.71 6.96
N ARG A 215 11.57 1.37 7.78
CA ARG A 215 12.95 0.90 8.02
C ARG A 215 13.08 -0.32 8.94
N VAL A 216 12.04 -0.63 9.73
CA VAL A 216 11.99 -1.91 10.46
C VAL A 216 11.48 -3.02 9.53
N ALA A 217 10.79 -2.66 8.44
CA ALA A 217 10.34 -3.54 7.36
C ALA A 217 11.16 -3.34 6.06
N GLY A 218 12.49 -3.35 6.17
CA GLY A 218 13.42 -3.25 5.04
C GLY A 218 14.27 -4.52 4.91
N PRO A 219 14.56 -4.97 3.67
CA PRO A 219 14.86 -6.36 3.36
C PRO A 219 16.26 -6.77 3.80
N HIS A 220 16.36 -7.93 4.44
CA HIS A 220 17.57 -8.73 4.36
C HIS A 220 17.73 -9.22 2.91
N LEU A 221 18.31 -8.35 2.07
CA LEU A 221 18.86 -8.73 0.77
C LEU A 221 20.06 -9.64 1.03
N GLY A 222 19.80 -10.93 1.00
CA GLY A 222 20.80 -11.98 1.15
C GLY A 222 20.23 -13.36 0.86
N ALA A 223 20.09 -13.66 -0.44
CA ALA A 223 19.96 -14.99 -1.04
C ALA A 223 18.67 -15.79 -0.77
N GLY A 224 18.21 -16.44 -1.85
CA GLY A 224 17.29 -17.57 -1.96
C GLY A 224 16.53 -18.05 -0.72
N ALA A 225 15.20 -18.06 -0.85
CA ALA A 225 14.22 -18.71 0.02
C ALA A 225 14.12 -18.11 1.44
N ALA A 226 13.11 -17.27 1.65
CA ALA A 226 12.52 -17.03 2.97
C ALA A 226 11.18 -17.79 3.03
N PRO A 227 11.14 -19.04 3.55
CA PRO A 227 9.92 -19.85 3.61
C PRO A 227 9.01 -19.50 4.80
N PHE A 228 9.46 -18.65 5.72
CA PHE A 228 8.83 -18.48 7.04
C PHE A 228 7.96 -17.22 7.17
N ALA A 229 8.23 -16.17 6.38
CA ALA A 229 7.36 -14.98 6.30
C ALA A 229 6.13 -15.26 5.42
N ALA A 230 6.35 -15.98 4.30
CA ALA A 230 5.29 -16.37 3.38
C ALA A 230 4.20 -17.20 4.09
N ARG A 231 4.54 -18.10 5.02
CA ARG A 231 3.54 -18.94 5.72
C ARG A 231 2.55 -18.15 6.60
N GLY A 232 2.97 -17.02 7.16
CA GLY A 232 2.08 -16.17 7.96
C GLY A 232 1.16 -15.31 7.09
N GLU A 233 1.68 -14.83 5.96
CA GLU A 233 0.88 -14.14 4.92
C GLU A 233 -0.04 -15.12 4.17
N GLU A 234 0.35 -16.40 4.05
CA GLU A 234 -0.46 -17.50 3.48
C GLU A 234 -1.68 -17.85 4.35
N GLU A 235 -1.52 -17.92 5.69
CA GLU A 235 -2.67 -18.10 6.61
C GLU A 235 -3.57 -16.86 6.62
N GLU A 236 -3.05 -15.66 6.40
CA GLU A 236 -3.87 -14.45 6.20
C GLU A 236 -4.68 -14.52 4.90
N GLU A 237 -4.04 -14.82 3.76
CA GLU A 237 -4.71 -14.84 2.45
C GLU A 237 -5.73 -16.00 2.33
N GLU A 238 -5.45 -17.20 2.85
CA GLU A 238 -6.41 -18.32 2.85
C GLU A 238 -7.60 -18.07 3.79
N GLU A 239 -7.38 -17.49 4.97
CA GLU A 239 -8.47 -17.14 5.88
C GLU A 239 -9.25 -15.89 5.42
N GLU A 240 -8.61 -14.95 4.70
CA GLU A 240 -9.27 -13.81 4.03
C GLU A 240 -10.07 -14.26 2.79
N GLU A 241 -9.68 -15.31 2.06
CA GLU A 241 -10.46 -15.84 0.92
C GLU A 241 -11.68 -16.68 1.34
N GLU A 242 -11.70 -17.28 2.54
CA GLU A 242 -12.93 -17.87 3.12
C GLU A 242 -14.01 -16.81 3.42
N GLU A 243 -13.72 -15.50 3.28
CA GLU A 243 -14.65 -14.39 3.42
C GLU A 243 -15.60 -14.19 2.22
N GLU A 244 -16.44 -15.19 1.93
CA GLU A 244 -17.76 -14.90 1.38
C GLU A 244 -18.84 -15.18 2.44
N PRO A 245 -19.28 -14.17 3.24
CA PRO A 245 -20.47 -14.36 4.04
C PRO A 245 -21.62 -14.71 3.09
N PRO A 246 -22.47 -15.71 3.38
CA PRO A 246 -23.52 -16.14 2.46
C PRO A 246 -24.40 -14.94 2.10
N ALA A 247 -24.40 -14.59 0.81
CA ALA A 247 -25.11 -13.47 0.20
C ALA A 247 -26.64 -13.61 0.30
N SER A 248 -27.17 -13.57 1.52
CA SER A 248 -28.56 -13.91 1.83
C SER A 248 -29.40 -12.71 2.29
N SER A 249 -28.87 -11.48 2.27
CA SER A 249 -29.74 -10.29 2.38
C SER A 249 -29.21 -9.06 1.61
N PRO A 250 -30.09 -8.27 0.96
CA PRO A 250 -29.72 -7.02 0.30
C PRO A 250 -29.08 -5.99 1.25
N ARG A 251 -29.46 -6.00 2.54
CA ARG A 251 -28.86 -5.12 3.57
C ARG A 251 -27.39 -5.44 3.85
N ALA A 252 -26.90 -6.63 3.50
CA ALA A 252 -25.51 -7.02 3.72
C ALA A 252 -24.56 -6.49 2.64
N GLN A 253 -25.07 -6.05 1.47
CA GLN A 253 -24.24 -5.51 0.39
C GLN A 253 -23.77 -4.08 0.65
N ASP A 254 -24.60 -3.28 1.34
CA ASP A 254 -24.28 -1.90 1.73
C ASP A 254 -23.56 -1.80 3.08
N ALA A 255 -23.13 -2.94 3.64
CA ALA A 255 -22.44 -2.99 4.90
C ALA A 255 -21.11 -2.22 4.83
N LYS A 256 -20.87 -1.38 5.84
CA LYS A 256 -19.68 -0.55 5.98
C LYS A 256 -18.74 -1.18 6.99
N VAL A 257 -17.54 -1.52 6.53
CA VAL A 257 -16.51 -2.17 7.32
C VAL A 257 -15.46 -1.14 7.73
N MET A 258 -15.23 -1.03 9.04
CA MET A 258 -14.16 -0.23 9.61
C MET A 258 -12.97 -1.14 9.93
N SER A 259 -11.81 -0.83 9.35
CA SER A 259 -10.54 -1.50 9.58
C SER A 259 -9.42 -0.46 9.71
N TRP A 260 -8.21 -0.91 10.04
CA TRP A 260 -7.03 -0.06 9.84
C TRP A 260 -6.77 0.19 8.34
N TRP A 261 -6.04 1.26 8.03
CA TRP A 261 -5.86 1.72 6.64
C TRP A 261 -5.04 0.77 5.77
N ASP A 262 -4.23 -0.10 6.37
CA ASP A 262 -3.38 -1.08 5.66
C ASP A 262 -4.22 -2.08 4.82
N TYR A 263 -5.41 -2.43 5.30
CA TYR A 263 -6.23 -3.51 4.75
C TYR A 263 -7.31 -3.02 3.78
N GLY A 264 -7.42 -1.71 3.56
CA GLY A 264 -8.55 -1.12 2.83
C GLY A 264 -8.67 -1.64 1.39
N TYR A 265 -7.54 -1.77 0.70
CA TYR A 265 -7.55 -2.26 -0.68
C TYR A 265 -7.95 -3.73 -0.81
N GLN A 266 -7.46 -4.59 0.09
CA GLN A 266 -7.84 -6.01 0.13
C GLN A 266 -9.34 -6.17 0.40
N ILE A 267 -9.88 -5.56 1.45
CA ILE A 267 -11.30 -5.64 1.80
C ILE A 267 -12.19 -5.20 0.63
N THR A 268 -11.79 -4.17 -0.10
CA THR A 268 -12.58 -3.69 -1.23
C THR A 268 -12.46 -4.59 -2.46
N ALA A 269 -11.33 -5.26 -2.65
CA ALA A 269 -11.09 -6.13 -3.80
C ALA A 269 -11.63 -7.56 -3.60
N MET A 270 -11.45 -8.13 -2.41
CA MET A 270 -11.82 -9.49 -2.02
C MET A 270 -13.25 -9.50 -1.45
N ALA A 271 -13.46 -8.92 -0.26
CA ALA A 271 -14.78 -8.91 0.39
C ALA A 271 -15.83 -8.04 -0.34
N ASN A 272 -15.40 -7.14 -1.24
CA ASN A 272 -16.26 -6.28 -2.05
C ASN A 272 -17.29 -5.51 -1.21
N ARG A 273 -16.81 -4.86 -0.14
CA ARG A 273 -17.62 -4.03 0.79
C ARG A 273 -17.14 -2.59 0.84
N THR A 274 -17.99 -1.72 1.40
CA THR A 274 -17.68 -0.31 1.57
C THR A 274 -16.76 -0.11 2.76
N ILE A 275 -15.67 0.63 2.56
CA ILE A 275 -14.65 0.90 3.58
C ILE A 275 -14.60 2.38 3.95
N LEU A 276 -14.15 2.65 5.19
CA LEU A 276 -14.03 4.02 5.69
C LEU A 276 -12.66 4.67 5.38
N VAL A 277 -11.58 3.89 5.38
CA VAL A 277 -10.21 4.35 5.17
C VAL A 277 -9.46 3.37 4.26
N ASP A 278 -8.55 3.87 3.41
CA ASP A 278 -7.74 3.06 2.49
C ASP A 278 -6.24 3.41 2.55
N ASN A 279 -5.43 2.62 1.84
CA ASN A 279 -3.97 2.75 1.83
C ASN A 279 -3.43 4.03 1.17
N ASN A 280 -4.26 4.79 0.44
CA ASN A 280 -3.81 6.03 -0.21
C ASN A 280 -3.54 7.16 0.81
N THR A 281 -4.07 7.04 2.03
CA THR A 281 -3.80 7.93 3.16
C THR A 281 -3.93 9.44 2.87
N TRP A 282 -4.84 9.84 1.96
CA TRP A 282 -4.92 11.23 1.49
C TRP A 282 -5.58 12.20 2.49
N ASN A 283 -6.45 11.70 3.37
CA ASN A 283 -7.13 12.49 4.41
C ASN A 283 -6.76 12.01 5.82
N ASN A 284 -5.72 12.62 6.40
CA ASN A 284 -5.23 12.28 7.73
C ASN A 284 -6.27 12.48 8.84
N THR A 285 -7.18 13.44 8.70
CA THR A 285 -8.21 13.71 9.73
C THR A 285 -9.18 12.55 9.83
N HIS A 286 -9.54 11.94 8.70
CA HIS A 286 -10.45 10.81 8.66
C HIS A 286 -9.79 9.54 9.23
N ILE A 287 -8.53 9.28 8.90
CA ILE A 287 -7.74 8.20 9.50
C ILE A 287 -7.57 8.41 11.02
N SER A 288 -7.35 9.66 11.43
CA SER A 288 -7.30 10.04 12.85
C SER A 288 -8.62 9.73 13.55
N ARG A 289 -9.77 9.93 12.91
CA ARG A 289 -11.07 9.57 13.49
C ARG A 289 -11.23 8.07 13.71
N VAL A 290 -10.81 7.24 12.76
CA VAL A 290 -10.75 5.77 12.92
C VAL A 290 -9.78 5.38 14.03
N GLY A 291 -8.57 5.97 14.07
CA GLY A 291 -7.61 5.74 15.14
C GLY A 291 -8.14 6.13 16.53
N GLN A 292 -8.93 7.21 16.62
CA GLN A 292 -9.62 7.60 17.85
C GLN A 292 -10.63 6.55 18.29
N ALA A 293 -11.43 5.99 17.37
CA ALA A 293 -12.36 4.92 17.69
C ALA A 293 -11.62 3.69 18.23
N MET A 294 -10.57 3.24 17.54
CA MET A 294 -9.80 2.06 17.92
C MET A 294 -9.06 2.22 19.25
N ALA A 295 -8.59 3.44 19.58
CA ALA A 295 -7.80 3.71 20.78
C ALA A 295 -8.60 4.13 22.02
N SER A 296 -9.89 4.44 21.88
CA SER A 296 -10.74 4.94 22.99
C SER A 296 -11.43 3.81 23.75
N THR A 297 -12.13 4.16 24.84
CA THR A 297 -13.06 3.25 25.54
C THR A 297 -14.27 2.93 24.65
N GLU A 298 -14.97 1.83 24.94
CA GLU A 298 -16.15 1.38 24.19
C GLU A 298 -17.22 2.47 24.01
N GLU A 299 -17.53 3.23 25.07
CA GLU A 299 -18.54 4.31 25.03
C GLU A 299 -18.22 5.36 23.95
N LYS A 300 -17.01 5.92 23.99
CA LYS A 300 -16.56 6.93 23.03
C LYS A 300 -16.39 6.35 21.63
N ALA A 301 -15.84 5.14 21.54
CA ALA A 301 -15.64 4.49 20.26
C ALA A 301 -16.99 4.18 19.58
N TYR A 302 -18.01 3.81 20.36
CA TYR A 302 -19.37 3.59 19.87
C TYR A 302 -19.99 4.87 19.30
N GLU A 303 -19.82 6.01 19.99
CA GLU A 303 -20.26 7.31 19.47
C GLU A 303 -19.66 7.58 18.08
N ILE A 304 -18.35 7.35 17.92
CA ILE A 304 -17.64 7.54 16.65
C ILE A 304 -18.13 6.56 15.58
N MET A 305 -18.27 5.28 15.93
CA MET A 305 -18.77 4.25 15.00
C MET A 305 -20.19 4.56 14.52
N ARG A 306 -21.04 5.10 15.38
CA ARG A 306 -22.40 5.53 15.01
C ARG A 306 -22.40 6.81 14.18
N GLU A 307 -21.55 7.78 14.50
CA GLU A 307 -21.37 8.99 13.68
C GLU A 307 -20.98 8.65 12.24
N LEU A 308 -20.09 7.66 12.07
CA LEU A 308 -19.58 7.21 10.78
C LEU A 308 -20.43 6.10 10.13
N ASP A 309 -21.58 5.75 10.74
CA ASP A 309 -22.50 4.71 10.27
C ASP A 309 -21.83 3.35 9.99
N VAL A 310 -20.94 2.93 10.89
CA VAL A 310 -20.20 1.65 10.78
C VAL A 310 -21.12 0.48 11.12
N SER A 311 -21.07 -0.56 10.28
CA SER A 311 -21.82 -1.81 10.49
C SER A 311 -20.95 -2.90 11.10
N TYR A 312 -19.73 -3.07 10.59
CA TYR A 312 -18.78 -4.09 11.03
C TYR A 312 -17.41 -3.48 11.31
N VAL A 313 -16.68 -4.09 12.22
CA VAL A 313 -15.29 -3.76 12.55
C VAL A 313 -14.45 -5.01 12.33
N LEU A 314 -13.39 -4.89 11.55
CA LEU A 314 -12.42 -5.95 11.29
C LEU A 314 -11.13 -5.62 12.01
N VAL A 315 -10.59 -6.59 12.74
CA VAL A 315 -9.27 -6.53 13.39
C VAL A 315 -8.47 -7.79 13.12
N ILE A 316 -7.16 -7.63 12.96
CA ILE A 316 -6.21 -8.75 12.83
C ILE A 316 -5.56 -9.03 14.18
N PHE A 317 -5.64 -10.29 14.62
CA PHE A 317 -5.12 -10.79 15.89
C PHE A 317 -4.18 -11.99 15.70
N GLY A 318 -2.88 -11.77 15.83
CA GLY A 318 -1.87 -12.82 15.64
C GLY A 318 -1.54 -13.64 16.88
N GLY A 319 -2.25 -13.46 18.00
CA GLY A 319 -1.84 -14.00 19.30
C GLY A 319 -1.85 -15.53 19.40
N LEU A 320 -2.67 -16.22 18.58
CA LEU A 320 -2.77 -17.69 18.54
C LEU A 320 -1.80 -18.32 17.54
N THR A 321 -1.68 -17.75 16.34
CA THR A 321 -0.77 -18.24 15.28
C THR A 321 0.70 -17.88 15.56
N GLY A 322 0.93 -16.75 16.23
CA GLY A 322 2.26 -16.14 16.37
C GLY A 322 2.57 -15.13 15.27
N TYR A 323 1.55 -14.60 14.58
CA TYR A 323 1.71 -13.62 13.52
C TYR A 323 2.09 -12.24 14.08
N SER A 324 3.28 -11.75 13.71
CA SER A 324 3.86 -10.55 14.32
C SER A 324 3.31 -9.22 13.78
N SER A 325 2.67 -9.21 12.62
CA SER A 325 2.23 -7.97 11.96
C SER A 325 0.75 -7.66 12.23
N ASP A 326 0.25 -8.06 13.40
CA ASP A 326 -1.13 -7.87 13.83
C ASP A 326 -1.43 -6.43 14.33
N ASP A 327 -2.71 -6.15 14.59
CA ASP A 327 -3.15 -4.80 14.93
C ASP A 327 -2.68 -4.31 16.30
N ILE A 328 -2.41 -5.22 17.24
CA ILE A 328 -1.90 -4.85 18.57
C ILE A 328 -0.46 -4.31 18.47
N ASN A 329 0.38 -4.81 17.56
CA ASN A 329 1.73 -4.26 17.33
C ASN A 329 1.67 -2.93 16.57
N LYS A 330 0.65 -2.73 15.73
CA LYS A 330 0.40 -1.46 15.03
C LYS A 330 -0.32 -0.42 15.91
N PHE A 331 -0.92 -0.84 17.03
CA PHE A 331 -1.80 -0.03 17.86
C PHE A 331 -1.23 1.32 18.27
N LEU A 332 0.06 1.37 18.62
CA LEU A 332 0.68 2.63 19.04
C LEU A 332 0.71 3.69 17.91
N TRP A 333 0.75 3.26 16.64
CA TRP A 333 0.56 4.16 15.51
C TRP A 333 -0.87 4.70 15.43
N MET A 334 -1.87 3.86 15.73
CA MET A 334 -3.27 4.29 15.83
C MET A 334 -3.45 5.36 16.91
N VAL A 335 -2.82 5.18 18.07
CA VAL A 335 -2.81 6.16 19.17
C VAL A 335 -2.17 7.48 18.73
N ARG A 336 -0.98 7.43 18.11
CA ARG A 336 -0.25 8.62 17.63
C ARG A 336 -1.03 9.41 16.59
N ILE A 337 -1.65 8.72 15.63
CA ILE A 337 -2.44 9.34 14.55
C ILE A 337 -3.78 9.83 15.10
N GLY A 338 -4.44 9.04 15.95
CA GLY A 338 -5.68 9.40 16.63
C GLY A 338 -5.55 10.67 17.48
N GLY A 339 -4.45 10.78 18.23
CA GLY A 339 -4.13 11.95 19.07
C GLY A 339 -3.57 13.17 18.32
N SER A 340 -3.34 13.08 17.01
CA SER A 340 -2.70 14.17 16.24
C SER A 340 -3.64 15.32 15.84
N THR A 341 -4.95 15.11 15.93
CA THR A 341 -5.99 16.09 15.56
C THR A 341 -6.62 16.74 16.78
N ASP A 342 -7.30 17.86 16.57
CA ASP A 342 -7.89 18.65 17.67
C ASP A 342 -8.95 17.87 18.48
N THR A 343 -9.73 17.02 17.82
CA THR A 343 -10.72 16.15 18.47
C THR A 343 -10.07 15.04 19.30
N GLY A 344 -8.87 14.60 18.89
CA GLY A 344 -8.11 13.52 19.52
C GLY A 344 -7.18 13.95 20.65
N ARG A 345 -7.12 15.23 21.03
CA ARG A 345 -6.19 15.75 22.06
C ARG A 345 -6.26 15.05 23.43
N HIS A 346 -7.37 14.37 23.70
CA HIS A 346 -7.57 13.59 24.92
C HIS A 346 -6.85 12.24 24.89
N ILE A 347 -6.48 11.74 23.72
CA ILE A 347 -5.69 10.53 23.52
C ILE A 347 -4.21 10.91 23.61
N LYS A 348 -3.51 10.40 24.61
CA LYS A 348 -2.09 10.63 24.80
C LYS A 348 -1.35 9.31 24.78
N GLU A 349 -0.28 9.25 23.99
CA GLU A 349 0.55 8.05 23.86
C GLU A 349 1.10 7.56 25.21
N HIS A 350 1.49 8.48 26.09
CA HIS A 350 2.01 8.18 27.43
C HIS A 350 1.01 7.38 28.29
N ASP A 351 -0.30 7.54 28.08
CA ASP A 351 -1.31 6.92 28.91
C ASP A 351 -1.44 5.40 28.64
N TYR A 352 -0.87 4.89 27.54
CA TYR A 352 -0.88 3.46 27.19
C TYR A 352 0.36 2.71 27.67
N TYR A 353 1.35 3.41 28.23
CA TYR A 353 2.53 2.79 28.81
C TYR A 353 2.35 2.55 30.31
N THR A 354 3.13 1.60 30.84
CA THR A 354 3.28 1.43 32.28
C THR A 354 4.01 2.64 32.90
N ALA A 355 4.01 2.74 34.23
CA ALA A 355 4.76 3.79 34.94
C ALA A 355 6.28 3.75 34.66
N THR A 356 6.82 2.61 34.23
CA THR A 356 8.22 2.43 33.82
C THR A 356 8.47 2.76 32.35
N GLY A 357 7.42 3.05 31.57
CA GLY A 357 7.50 3.38 30.15
C GLY A 357 7.47 2.15 29.22
N GLU A 358 7.07 0.99 29.72
CA GLU A 358 6.97 -0.25 28.93
C GLU A 358 5.57 -0.40 28.32
N PHE A 359 5.46 -0.97 27.12
CA PHE A 359 4.18 -1.32 26.50
C PHE A 359 3.90 -2.80 26.77
N ARG A 360 2.94 -3.08 27.67
CA ARG A 360 2.65 -4.44 28.16
C ARG A 360 1.16 -4.72 28.11
N VAL A 361 0.82 -5.95 27.69
CA VAL A 361 -0.56 -6.46 27.58
C VAL A 361 -0.97 -7.35 28.77
N ASP A 362 -0.03 -7.57 29.69
CA ASP A 362 -0.25 -8.34 30.92
C ASP A 362 -0.90 -7.48 32.02
N ARG A 363 -1.01 -8.05 33.22
CA ARG A 363 -1.62 -7.38 34.38
C ARG A 363 -0.89 -6.11 34.83
N GLU A 364 0.37 -5.92 34.43
CA GLU A 364 1.14 -4.71 34.73
C GLU A 364 0.92 -3.63 33.66
N GLY A 365 0.21 -3.96 32.57
CA GLY A 365 -0.19 -3.03 31.52
C GLY A 365 -1.02 -1.86 32.03
N SER A 366 -1.01 -0.76 31.27
CA SER A 366 -1.78 0.43 31.63
C SER A 366 -3.28 0.10 31.72
N PRO A 367 -4.00 0.59 32.74
CA PRO A 367 -5.45 0.43 32.81
C PRO A 367 -6.18 1.08 31.63
N VAL A 368 -5.57 2.07 30.96
CA VAL A 368 -6.14 2.68 29.75
C VAL A 368 -6.04 1.74 28.56
N LEU A 369 -4.92 1.01 28.43
CA LEU A 369 -4.73 0.00 27.39
C LEU A 369 -5.66 -1.20 27.60
N LEU A 370 -5.72 -1.73 28.83
CA LEU A 370 -6.54 -2.90 29.15
C LEU A 370 -8.06 -2.66 29.01
N ASN A 371 -8.49 -1.40 28.92
CA ASN A 371 -9.88 -0.99 28.72
C ASN A 371 -10.15 -0.33 27.36
N CYS A 372 -9.17 -0.26 26.47
CA CYS A 372 -9.38 0.30 25.14
C CYS A 372 -10.16 -0.68 24.24
N LEU A 373 -10.86 -0.13 23.24
CA LEU A 373 -11.66 -0.93 22.31
C LEU A 373 -10.80 -1.97 21.59
N MET A 374 -9.62 -1.59 21.09
CA MET A 374 -8.73 -2.52 20.39
C MET A 374 -8.33 -3.72 21.25
N TYR A 375 -7.90 -3.49 22.50
CA TYR A 375 -7.56 -4.59 23.42
C TYR A 375 -8.75 -5.52 23.63
N LYS A 376 -9.93 -4.95 23.87
CA LYS A 376 -11.14 -5.75 24.08
C LYS A 376 -11.55 -6.53 22.84
N MET A 377 -11.47 -5.95 21.64
CA MET A 377 -11.77 -6.66 20.38
C MET A 377 -10.79 -7.82 20.19
N CYS A 378 -9.48 -7.59 20.18
CA CYS A 378 -8.52 -8.67 19.91
C CYS A 378 -8.56 -9.81 20.94
N TYR A 379 -8.69 -9.49 22.23
CA TYR A 379 -8.61 -10.50 23.31
C TYR A 379 -9.96 -11.04 23.79
N TYR A 380 -11.08 -10.70 23.14
CA TYR A 380 -12.40 -11.21 23.54
C TYR A 380 -12.41 -12.75 23.54
N ARG A 381 -12.76 -13.34 24.70
CA ARG A 381 -12.76 -14.80 24.99
C ARG A 381 -11.40 -15.50 24.89
N PHE A 382 -10.31 -14.78 24.63
CA PHE A 382 -8.96 -15.36 24.51
C PHE A 382 -8.40 -15.86 25.86
N GLY A 383 -8.87 -15.31 26.98
CA GLY A 383 -8.40 -15.66 28.33
C GLY A 383 -8.55 -17.12 28.74
N GLN A 384 -9.43 -17.87 28.06
CA GLN A 384 -9.72 -19.28 28.34
C GLN A 384 -9.01 -20.24 27.35
N VAL A 385 -8.37 -19.71 26.31
CA VAL A 385 -7.73 -20.49 25.24
C VAL A 385 -6.33 -20.93 25.66
N TYR A 386 -6.01 -22.20 25.45
CA TYR A 386 -4.67 -22.74 25.63
C TYR A 386 -3.89 -22.65 24.31
N THR A 387 -2.88 -21.79 24.27
CA THR A 387 -2.03 -21.59 23.08
C THR A 387 -0.77 -22.45 23.10
N GLU A 388 -0.24 -22.79 24.28
CA GLU A 388 0.95 -23.64 24.46
C GLU A 388 0.78 -24.63 25.62
N ALA A 389 1.31 -25.85 25.46
CA ALA A 389 1.14 -26.94 26.43
C ALA A 389 1.75 -26.70 27.83
N LYS A 390 2.65 -25.72 27.99
CA LYS A 390 3.33 -25.40 29.27
C LYS A 390 3.05 -23.99 29.77
N ARG A 391 2.11 -23.27 29.16
CA ARG A 391 1.77 -21.89 29.51
C ARG A 391 0.37 -21.82 30.12
N PRO A 392 0.07 -20.79 30.92
CA PRO A 392 -1.28 -20.56 31.40
C PRO A 392 -2.25 -20.28 30.22
N PRO A 393 -3.57 -20.48 30.39
CA PRO A 393 -4.54 -20.08 29.39
C PRO A 393 -4.53 -18.55 29.19
N GLY A 394 -4.84 -18.08 27.99
CA GLY A 394 -4.73 -16.66 27.62
C GLY A 394 -3.29 -16.18 27.48
N TYR A 395 -2.40 -17.04 26.99
CA TYR A 395 -1.02 -16.69 26.70
C TYR A 395 -0.87 -16.24 25.25
N ASP A 396 -0.44 -15.00 25.04
CA ASP A 396 -0.19 -14.44 23.71
C ASP A 396 1.22 -14.84 23.22
N ARG A 397 1.27 -15.54 22.07
CA ARG A 397 2.53 -16.06 21.50
C ARG A 397 3.42 -14.97 20.89
N VAL A 398 2.84 -13.87 20.44
CA VAL A 398 3.57 -12.74 19.83
C VAL A 398 4.24 -11.91 20.93
N ARG A 399 3.50 -11.57 21.98
CA ARG A 399 4.03 -10.77 23.11
C ARG A 399 4.72 -11.60 24.18
N ASN A 400 4.62 -12.91 24.12
CA ASN A 400 5.15 -13.84 25.12
C ASN A 400 4.69 -13.48 26.55
N ALA A 401 3.42 -13.13 26.69
CA ALA A 401 2.84 -12.63 27.93
C ALA A 401 1.44 -13.24 28.18
N GLU A 402 1.12 -13.43 29.45
CA GLU A 402 -0.25 -13.76 29.88
C GLU A 402 -1.08 -12.48 29.90
N ILE A 403 -2.26 -12.49 29.26
CA ILE A 403 -3.09 -11.29 29.15
C ILE A 403 -3.56 -10.77 30.53
N GLY A 404 -3.66 -9.45 30.66
CA GLY A 404 -4.02 -8.80 31.93
C GLY A 404 -5.48 -9.05 32.33
N ASN A 405 -6.39 -8.71 31.42
CA ASN A 405 -7.83 -8.93 31.58
C ASN A 405 -8.26 -10.19 30.83
N LYS A 406 -8.75 -11.19 31.56
CA LYS A 406 -9.17 -12.49 30.99
C LYS A 406 -10.66 -12.59 30.70
N ASP A 407 -11.46 -12.00 31.56
CA ASP A 407 -12.92 -12.09 31.52
C ASP A 407 -13.50 -10.67 31.43
N PHE A 408 -14.03 -10.35 30.26
CA PHE A 408 -14.76 -9.11 30.00
C PHE A 408 -15.78 -9.36 28.87
N GLU A 409 -16.84 -8.57 28.88
CA GLU A 409 -17.87 -8.61 27.84
C GLU A 409 -17.75 -7.38 26.94
N LEU A 410 -18.33 -7.49 25.73
CA LEU A 410 -18.46 -6.40 24.78
C LEU A 410 -19.90 -5.86 24.83
N ASP A 411 -20.06 -4.63 25.31
CA ASP A 411 -21.37 -4.03 25.55
C ASP A 411 -21.98 -3.56 24.23
N VAL A 412 -21.16 -2.89 23.41
CA VAL A 412 -21.58 -2.23 22.16
C VAL A 412 -21.30 -3.03 20.89
N LEU A 413 -20.50 -4.10 20.98
CA LEU A 413 -20.13 -4.99 19.87
C LEU A 413 -20.63 -6.41 20.10
N GLU A 414 -20.95 -7.12 19.03
CA GLU A 414 -21.19 -8.57 19.03
C GLU A 414 -20.17 -9.25 18.11
N GLU A 415 -19.60 -10.37 18.54
CA GLU A 415 -18.73 -11.20 17.69
C GLU A 415 -19.56 -11.79 16.56
N ALA A 416 -19.26 -11.41 15.32
CA ALA A 416 -19.96 -11.87 14.13
C ALA A 416 -19.27 -13.09 13.52
N TYR A 417 -17.93 -13.07 13.47
CA TYR A 417 -17.10 -14.13 12.94
C TYR A 417 -15.68 -14.04 13.50
N THR A 418 -15.03 -15.20 13.68
CA THR A 418 -13.61 -15.34 14.05
C THR A 418 -13.10 -16.55 13.27
N THR A 419 -11.94 -16.40 12.60
CA THR A 419 -11.36 -17.45 11.76
C THR A 419 -10.88 -18.66 12.58
N GLU A 420 -10.55 -19.77 11.91
CA GLU A 420 -10.12 -21.02 12.57
C GLU A 420 -8.92 -20.79 13.48
N HIS A 421 -7.91 -20.03 13.02
CA HIS A 421 -6.72 -19.72 13.80
C HIS A 421 -6.77 -18.34 14.47
N TRP A 422 -7.96 -17.74 14.55
CA TRP A 422 -8.24 -16.47 15.23
C TRP A 422 -7.43 -15.28 14.68
N LEU A 423 -6.95 -15.37 13.44
CA LEU A 423 -6.15 -14.34 12.78
C LEU A 423 -7.00 -13.13 12.41
N VAL A 424 -8.19 -13.35 11.83
CA VAL A 424 -9.13 -12.28 11.51
C VAL A 424 -10.36 -12.39 12.40
N ARG A 425 -10.77 -11.26 12.97
CA ARG A 425 -11.94 -11.17 13.83
C ARG A 425 -12.86 -10.05 13.37
N ILE A 426 -14.13 -10.39 13.18
CA ILE A 426 -15.15 -9.48 12.68
C ILE A 426 -16.21 -9.28 13.78
N TYR A 427 -16.40 -8.03 14.15
CA TYR A 427 -17.39 -7.60 15.12
C TYR A 427 -18.49 -6.81 14.44
N LYS A 428 -19.74 -7.09 14.79
CA LYS A 428 -20.89 -6.28 14.37
C LYS A 428 -21.19 -5.22 15.41
N VAL A 429 -21.38 -3.98 14.95
CA VAL A 429 -21.79 -2.86 15.80
C VAL A 429 -23.27 -3.03 16.14
N LYS A 430 -23.59 -3.10 17.43
CA LYS A 430 -24.99 -3.29 17.84
C LYS A 430 -25.80 -2.01 17.63
N ASP A 431 -27.09 -2.17 17.35
CA ASP A 431 -28.05 -1.05 17.28
C ASP A 431 -28.23 -0.38 18.64
N LEU A 432 -28.80 0.83 18.65
CA LEU A 432 -29.18 1.51 19.89
C LEU A 432 -30.13 0.64 20.72
N ASP A 433 -30.09 0.80 22.05
CA ASP A 433 -31.03 0.07 22.89
C ASP A 433 -32.47 0.48 22.58
N ASN A 434 -33.36 -0.51 22.43
CA ASN A 434 -34.75 -0.30 22.04
C ASN A 434 -35.52 0.57 23.05
N ARG A 435 -35.04 0.65 24.31
CA ARG A 435 -35.64 1.45 25.38
C ARG A 435 -34.88 2.76 25.65
N GLY A 436 -33.82 3.04 24.90
CA GLY A 436 -32.98 4.23 25.10
C GLY A 436 -32.16 4.21 26.39
N LEU A 437 -31.87 3.04 26.96
CA LEU A 437 -30.96 2.94 28.10
C LEU A 437 -29.50 3.08 27.63
N SER A 438 -28.64 3.64 28.49
CA SER A 438 -27.19 3.55 28.31
C SER A 438 -26.78 2.08 28.28
N ARG A 439 -26.02 1.67 27.27
CA ARG A 439 -25.46 0.31 27.17
C ARG A 439 -24.15 0.13 27.92
N THR A 440 -23.56 1.24 28.38
CA THR A 440 -22.31 1.32 29.13
C THR A 440 -22.54 1.78 30.55
#